data_AF-A0A135S3C9-F1
#
_entry.id   AF-A0A135S3C9-F1
#
_cell.length_a   1.000
_cell.length_b   1.000
_cell.length_c   1.000
_cell.angle_alpha   90.00
_cell.angle_beta   90.00
_cell.angle_gamma   90.00
#
_symmetry.space_group_name_H-M   'P 1'
#
loop_
_entity.id
_entity.type
_entity.pdbx_description
1 polymer ?
#
loop_
_entity_poly.entity_id
_entity_poly.type
_entity_poly.pdbx_seq_one_letter_code
_entity_poly.pdbx_strand_id
1 'polypeptide(L)'
;MNVDFGVLPPAGDPHLHDRARLRRQIYERSYDNSTDIPKAVDCKYLSRDAPASSNQRHLQVLEIVNFLRTWPQKATTTQCLAQQLSQNILIGGFQESCEKTALNDRLGIDIAANWGSLVKSCREQQTPFTLMFMLAPMSYGSKADMSLVKTLAAFTVYEELKAVELPAWVEYRDFQPNQVPQLDNLIQVLGPFKTPAPKDDGDELKSFASAKQLRRMRDQKAAWDHKADNDCAFLAKFLLAQWPCIEPGVTDISKPLLVDIEAALGVVRVEWKRLYRNKDLCAHLSTV
;
A
#
# COMPACT_ATOMS: atom_id res chain seq x y z
N MET A 1 31.09 -38.24 -8.45
CA MET A 1 29.91 -37.43 -8.06
C MET A 1 29.43 -37.97 -6.72
N ASN A 2 29.74 -37.28 -5.62
CA ASN A 2 29.23 -37.65 -4.29
C ASN A 2 28.11 -36.68 -3.95
N VAL A 3 26.91 -37.22 -3.78
CA VAL A 3 25.73 -36.46 -3.33
C VAL A 3 25.80 -36.44 -1.81
N ASP A 4 26.03 -35.24 -1.26
CA ASP A 4 26.02 -34.98 0.16
C ASP A 4 24.55 -35.00 0.63
N PHE A 5 24.13 -36.13 1.20
CA PHE A 5 22.84 -36.21 1.89
C PHE A 5 23.00 -35.51 3.23
N GLY A 6 22.79 -34.19 3.23
CA GLY A 6 22.71 -33.40 4.45
C GLY A 6 21.75 -34.06 5.43
N VAL A 7 22.30 -34.53 6.56
CA VAL A 7 21.53 -35.07 7.68
C VAL A 7 20.55 -33.98 8.11
N LEU A 8 19.26 -34.23 7.95
CA LEU A 8 18.23 -33.33 8.46
C LEU A 8 18.49 -33.12 9.97
N PRO A 9 18.44 -31.86 10.46
CA PRO A 9 18.61 -31.61 11.87
C PRO A 9 17.58 -32.44 12.67
N PRO A 10 17.95 -32.98 13.83
CA PRO A 10 17.07 -33.84 14.61
C PRO A 10 15.75 -33.10 14.87
N ALA A 11 14.63 -33.77 14.59
CA ALA A 11 13.31 -33.19 14.77
C ALA A 11 13.04 -32.97 16.26
N GLY A 12 12.91 -31.70 16.66
CA GLY A 12 12.57 -31.28 18.03
C GLY A 12 13.76 -30.89 18.89
N ASP A 13 13.46 -30.23 20.01
CA ASP A 13 14.47 -29.76 20.96
C ASP A 13 15.16 -30.97 21.63
N PRO A 14 16.50 -31.14 21.47
CA PRO A 14 17.23 -32.28 22.03
C PRO A 14 17.11 -32.34 23.55
N HIS A 15 17.04 -31.19 24.23
CA HIS A 15 16.85 -31.15 25.68
C HIS A 15 15.47 -31.70 26.10
N LEU A 16 14.42 -31.48 25.30
CA LEU A 16 13.09 -32.03 25.59
C LEU A 16 13.04 -33.54 25.37
N HIS A 17 13.72 -34.04 24.35
CA HIS A 17 13.87 -35.47 24.10
C HIS A 17 14.66 -36.17 25.21
N ASP A 18 15.79 -35.61 25.61
CA ASP A 18 16.60 -36.14 26.71
C ASP A 18 15.83 -36.12 28.03
N ARG A 19 15.09 -35.04 28.32
CA ARG A 19 14.22 -34.97 29.49
C ARG A 19 13.12 -36.03 29.45
N ALA A 20 12.47 -36.26 28.31
CA ALA A 20 11.46 -37.29 28.16
C ALA A 20 12.05 -38.70 28.36
N ARG A 21 13.24 -38.95 27.78
CA ARG A 21 13.99 -40.19 27.93
C ARG A 21 14.38 -40.46 29.38
N LEU A 22 14.99 -39.48 30.06
CA LEU A 22 15.40 -39.59 31.47
C LEU A 22 14.20 -39.84 32.39
N ARG A 23 13.07 -39.16 32.16
CA ARG A 23 11.83 -39.39 32.92
C ARG A 23 11.27 -40.79 32.72
N ARG A 24 11.35 -41.32 31.50
CA ARG A 24 10.89 -42.67 31.18
C ARG A 24 11.78 -43.73 31.83
N GLN A 25 13.10 -43.53 31.84
CA GLN A 25 14.08 -44.45 32.43
C GLN A 25 13.86 -44.70 33.94
N ILE A 26 13.23 -43.77 34.67
CA ILE A 26 12.86 -43.95 36.09
C ILE A 26 11.89 -45.14 36.29
N TYR A 27 11.08 -45.45 35.28
CA TYR A 27 10.06 -46.51 35.33
C TYR A 27 10.49 -47.79 34.60
N GLU A 28 11.66 -47.79 33.94
CA GLU A 28 12.20 -48.95 33.24
C GLU A 28 13.10 -49.77 34.18
N ARG A 29 12.99 -51.10 34.13
CA ARG A 29 13.85 -51.98 34.94
C ARG A 29 15.24 -52.03 34.32
N SER A 30 16.26 -51.55 35.04
CA SER A 30 17.65 -51.74 34.65
C SER A 30 18.06 -53.20 34.85
N TYR A 31 18.60 -53.85 33.82
CA TYR A 31 19.14 -55.21 33.89
C TYR A 31 20.64 -55.24 34.25
N ASP A 32 21.32 -54.09 34.21
CA ASP A 32 22.73 -53.95 34.54
C ASP A 32 22.91 -53.32 35.93
N ASN A 33 23.79 -53.89 36.74
CA ASN A 33 24.12 -53.45 38.12
C ASN A 33 24.92 -52.13 38.16
N SER A 34 25.03 -51.37 37.07
CA SER A 34 25.61 -50.03 37.10
C SER A 34 24.56 -49.03 37.56
N THR A 35 24.73 -48.50 38.77
CA THR A 35 23.75 -47.65 39.47
C THR A 35 24.07 -46.16 39.39
N ASP A 36 24.84 -45.72 38.39
CA ASP A 36 25.03 -44.30 38.13
C ASP A 36 24.04 -43.83 37.07
N ILE A 37 22.80 -43.56 37.52
CA ILE A 37 21.86 -42.76 36.75
C ILE A 37 22.40 -41.33 36.80
N PRO A 38 22.81 -40.71 35.66
CA PRO A 38 23.26 -39.33 35.67
C PRO A 38 22.12 -38.47 36.22
N LYS A 39 22.35 -37.88 37.42
CA LYS A 39 21.47 -36.87 37.98
C LYS A 39 21.57 -35.64 37.07
N ALA A 40 20.69 -35.55 36.09
CA ALA A 40 20.49 -34.33 35.35
C ALA A 40 20.16 -33.23 36.38
N VAL A 41 21.03 -32.23 36.47
CA VAL A 41 20.79 -31.08 37.33
C VAL A 41 19.61 -30.33 36.72
N ASP A 42 18.52 -30.19 37.47
CA ASP A 42 17.36 -29.42 37.00
C ASP A 42 17.81 -28.00 36.65
N CYS A 43 17.74 -27.66 35.37
CA CYS A 43 17.92 -26.29 34.94
C CYS A 43 16.76 -25.46 35.48
N LYS A 44 17.07 -24.36 36.16
CA LYS A 44 16.05 -23.40 36.63
C LYS A 44 15.24 -22.93 35.43
N TYR A 45 13.94 -23.21 35.42
CA TYR A 45 13.04 -22.70 34.41
C TYR A 45 13.01 -21.17 34.52
N LEU A 46 13.50 -20.49 33.47
CA LEU A 46 13.30 -19.06 33.32
C LEU A 46 11.85 -18.85 32.90
N SER A 47 11.10 -18.18 33.76
CA SER A 47 9.68 -17.96 33.54
C SER A 47 9.47 -17.10 32.28
N ARG A 48 8.49 -17.50 31.47
CA ARG A 48 8.09 -16.79 30.24
C ARG A 48 7.00 -15.74 30.50
N ASP A 49 6.64 -15.55 31.75
CA ASP A 49 5.59 -14.64 32.24
C ASP A 49 6.01 -13.18 32.21
N ALA A 50 7.31 -12.90 32.34
CA ALA A 50 7.92 -11.60 32.15
C ALA A 50 8.65 -11.60 30.79
N PRO A 51 8.04 -11.04 29.74
CA PRO A 51 8.74 -10.81 28.48
C PRO A 51 9.96 -9.95 28.79
N ALA A 52 11.12 -10.38 28.31
CA ALA A 52 12.30 -9.53 28.40
C ALA A 52 11.96 -8.17 27.77
N SER A 53 12.30 -7.07 28.44
CA SER A 53 12.09 -5.71 27.93
C SER A 53 12.79 -5.45 26.59
N SER A 54 13.68 -6.34 26.18
CA SER A 54 14.30 -6.37 24.85
C SER A 54 13.40 -6.90 23.73
N ASN A 55 12.28 -7.56 24.04
CA ASN A 55 11.39 -8.12 23.02
C ASN A 55 10.34 -7.09 22.56
N GLN A 56 10.74 -6.26 21.61
CA GLN A 56 9.91 -5.20 21.06
C GLN A 56 8.54 -5.68 20.58
N ARG A 57 8.47 -6.85 19.93
CA ARG A 57 7.20 -7.41 19.40
C ARG A 57 6.19 -7.71 20.49
N HIS A 58 6.68 -8.19 21.64
CA HIS A 58 5.81 -8.43 22.78
C HIS A 58 5.32 -7.11 23.38
N LEU A 59 6.19 -6.11 23.50
CA LEU A 59 5.80 -4.79 24.00
C LEU A 59 4.75 -4.12 23.10
N GLN A 60 4.89 -4.26 21.78
CA GLN A 60 3.91 -3.79 20.79
C GLN A 60 2.53 -4.43 20.99
N VAL A 61 2.50 -5.76 21.15
CA VAL A 61 1.27 -6.50 21.45
C VAL A 61 0.66 -6.02 22.77
N LEU A 62 1.46 -5.92 23.83
CA LEU A 62 0.99 -5.49 25.14
C LEU A 62 0.43 -4.07 25.10
N GLU A 63 1.05 -3.19 24.33
CA GLU A 63 0.60 -1.81 24.13
C GLU A 63 -0.79 -1.78 23.48
N ILE A 64 -1.01 -2.49 22.37
CA ILE A 64 -2.31 -2.54 21.69
C ILE A 64 -3.38 -3.20 22.57
N VAL A 65 -3.03 -4.31 23.25
CA VAL A 65 -3.96 -4.99 24.16
C VAL A 65 -4.35 -4.07 25.32
N ASN A 66 -3.39 -3.37 25.92
CA ASN A 66 -3.68 -2.44 27.00
C ASN A 66 -4.53 -1.26 26.51
N PHE A 67 -4.25 -0.74 25.32
CA PHE A 67 -5.04 0.32 24.68
C PHE A 67 -6.52 -0.09 24.54
N LEU A 68 -6.77 -1.27 23.94
CA LEU A 68 -8.13 -1.78 23.73
C LEU A 68 -8.84 -2.15 25.04
N ARG A 69 -8.10 -2.59 26.06
CA ARG A 69 -8.66 -2.97 27.37
C ARG A 69 -9.02 -1.75 28.22
N THR A 70 -8.19 -0.71 28.17
CA THR A 70 -8.35 0.50 29.00
C THR A 70 -9.30 1.51 28.37
N TRP A 71 -9.52 1.44 27.06
CA TRP A 71 -10.44 2.30 26.31
C TRP A 71 -10.21 3.80 26.63
N PRO A 72 -9.00 4.31 26.36
CA PRO A 72 -8.56 5.59 26.90
C PRO A 72 -9.35 6.76 26.30
N GLN A 73 -9.64 7.77 27.12
CA GLN A 73 -10.30 9.00 26.66
C GLN A 73 -9.45 9.84 25.70
N LYS A 74 -8.11 9.67 25.73
CA LYS A 74 -7.17 10.36 24.85
C LYS A 74 -6.09 9.38 24.41
N ALA A 75 -5.70 9.48 23.15
CA ALA A 75 -4.66 8.67 22.56
C ALA A 75 -3.73 9.53 21.71
N THR A 76 -2.44 9.20 21.75
CA THR A 76 -1.50 9.63 20.73
C THR A 76 -1.47 8.56 19.64
N THR A 77 -2.10 8.83 18.51
CA THR A 77 -2.06 7.97 17.32
C THR A 77 -0.87 8.39 16.44
N THR A 78 -1.14 9.04 15.32
CA THR A 78 -0.19 9.47 14.30
C THR A 78 -0.44 10.95 14.01
N GLN A 79 0.63 11.74 13.85
CA GLN A 79 0.52 13.14 13.44
C GLN A 79 0.38 13.34 11.92
N CYS A 80 0.81 12.36 11.10
CA CYS A 80 0.85 12.46 9.64
C CYS A 80 0.33 11.19 8.92
N LEU A 81 -0.92 10.78 9.13
CA LEU A 81 -1.47 9.52 8.60
C LEU A 81 -1.40 9.44 7.07
N ALA A 82 -1.70 10.53 6.38
CA ALA A 82 -1.58 10.62 4.93
C ALA A 82 -0.14 10.35 4.45
N GLN A 83 0.87 10.87 5.16
CA GLN A 83 2.27 10.67 4.79
C GLN A 83 2.75 9.23 5.02
N GLN A 84 2.16 8.52 5.99
CA GLN A 84 2.50 7.11 6.23
C GLN A 84 1.88 6.22 5.16
N LEU A 85 0.61 6.46 4.84
CA LEU A 85 -0.07 5.72 3.79
C LEU A 85 0.56 5.95 2.41
N SER A 86 1.09 7.15 2.13
CA SER A 86 1.74 7.47 0.85
C SER A 86 3.07 6.74 0.59
N GLN A 87 3.61 6.03 1.59
CA GLN A 87 4.78 5.17 1.41
C GLN A 87 4.43 3.86 0.69
N ASN A 88 3.14 3.56 0.55
CA ASN A 88 2.64 2.33 -0.03
C ASN A 88 2.11 2.59 -1.44
N ILE A 89 2.38 1.65 -2.35
CA ILE A 89 1.93 1.72 -3.75
C ILE A 89 0.41 1.56 -3.85
N LEU A 90 -0.16 0.73 -2.98
CA LEU A 90 -1.57 0.38 -2.95
C LEU A 90 -2.14 0.59 -1.55
N ILE A 91 -3.28 1.27 -1.47
CA ILE A 91 -4.07 1.40 -0.26
C ILE A 91 -5.44 0.80 -0.51
N GLY A 92 -5.87 -0.09 0.38
CA GLY A 92 -7.19 -0.71 0.32
C GLY A 92 -8.29 0.30 0.64
N GLY A 93 -9.35 0.31 -0.16
CA GLY A 93 -10.52 1.15 0.04
C GLY A 93 -11.52 0.56 1.03
N PHE A 94 -12.68 1.21 1.14
CA PHE A 94 -13.64 1.00 2.24
C PHE A 94 -14.87 0.17 1.84
N GLN A 95 -15.00 -0.21 0.57
CA GLN A 95 -16.15 -0.98 0.10
C GLN A 95 -16.14 -2.41 0.65
N GLU A 96 -14.98 -3.07 0.60
CA GLU A 96 -14.83 -4.48 0.95
C GLU A 96 -14.71 -4.72 2.46
N SER A 97 -15.12 -5.91 2.91
CA SER A 97 -14.89 -6.40 4.27
C SER A 97 -13.53 -7.09 4.38
N CYS A 98 -12.93 -7.09 5.58
CA CYS A 98 -11.67 -7.79 5.79
C CYS A 98 -11.90 -9.30 5.91
N GLU A 99 -11.56 -10.07 4.87
CA GLU A 99 -11.76 -11.53 4.83
C GLU A 99 -10.67 -12.33 5.57
N LYS A 100 -9.64 -11.66 6.10
CA LYS A 100 -8.46 -12.29 6.72
C LYS A 100 -8.73 -12.68 8.18
N THR A 101 -9.41 -13.82 8.36
CA THR A 101 -9.79 -14.32 9.69
C THR A 101 -8.74 -15.21 10.35
N ALA A 102 -7.88 -15.87 9.59
CA ALA A 102 -6.87 -16.77 10.15
C ALA A 102 -5.73 -15.99 10.84
N LEU A 103 -5.18 -16.57 11.91
CA LEU A 103 -4.09 -15.95 12.66
C LEU A 103 -2.85 -15.71 11.79
N ASN A 104 -2.53 -16.66 10.91
CA ASN A 104 -1.37 -16.56 10.03
C ASN A 104 -1.50 -15.39 9.05
N ASP A 105 -2.71 -15.14 8.53
CA ASP A 105 -2.99 -14.03 7.63
C ASP A 105 -2.80 -12.68 8.33
N ARG A 106 -3.19 -12.59 9.60
CA ARG A 106 -3.09 -11.37 10.41
C ARG A 106 -1.65 -11.05 10.83
N LEU A 107 -0.81 -12.05 11.06
CA LEU A 107 0.60 -11.86 11.43
C LEU A 107 1.43 -11.22 10.31
N GLY A 108 1.04 -11.45 9.05
CA GLY A 108 1.72 -10.95 7.86
C GLY A 108 0.89 -9.99 7.01
N ILE A 109 -0.19 -9.42 7.56
CA ILE A 109 -1.08 -8.55 6.79
C ILE A 109 -0.37 -7.25 6.41
N ASP A 110 -0.50 -6.85 5.15
CA ASP A 110 -0.20 -5.48 4.72
C ASP A 110 -1.34 -4.56 5.17
N ILE A 111 -1.08 -3.76 6.20
CA ILE A 111 -2.08 -2.88 6.79
C ILE A 111 -2.53 -1.81 5.78
N ALA A 112 -1.63 -1.26 4.98
CA ALA A 112 -1.96 -0.21 4.02
C ALA A 112 -2.84 -0.77 2.90
N ALA A 113 -2.47 -1.92 2.32
CA ALA A 113 -3.26 -2.57 1.27
C ALA A 113 -4.64 -3.05 1.76
N ASN A 114 -4.86 -3.16 3.07
CA ASN A 114 -6.14 -3.56 3.67
C ASN A 114 -6.74 -2.42 4.52
N TRP A 115 -6.30 -1.18 4.34
CA TRP A 115 -6.60 -0.07 5.24
C TRP A 115 -8.11 0.13 5.44
N GLY A 116 -8.86 0.39 4.37
CA GLY A 116 -10.27 0.71 4.50
C GLY A 116 -11.13 -0.45 5.01
N SER A 117 -10.82 -1.70 4.62
CA SER A 117 -11.53 -2.88 5.14
C SER A 117 -11.24 -3.14 6.62
N LEU A 118 -10.02 -2.84 7.08
CA LEU A 118 -9.66 -2.88 8.50
C LEU A 118 -10.31 -1.77 9.30
N VAL A 119 -10.34 -0.53 8.79
CA VAL A 119 -11.05 0.60 9.42
C VAL A 119 -12.53 0.26 9.59
N LYS A 120 -13.18 -0.24 8.54
CA LYS A 120 -14.57 -0.69 8.58
C LYS A 120 -14.79 -1.77 9.63
N SER A 121 -13.94 -2.80 9.63
CA SER A 121 -13.99 -3.88 10.64
C SER A 121 -13.82 -3.35 12.07
N CYS A 122 -12.92 -2.37 12.28
CA CYS A 122 -12.70 -1.74 13.57
C CYS A 122 -13.92 -0.94 14.07
N ARG A 123 -14.65 -0.29 13.15
CA ARG A 123 -15.87 0.46 13.50
C ARG A 123 -17.04 -0.44 13.88
N GLU A 124 -17.16 -1.60 13.22
CA GLU A 124 -18.27 -2.54 13.41
C GLU A 124 -18.11 -3.41 14.67
N GLN A 125 -16.87 -3.74 15.05
CA GLN A 125 -16.59 -4.63 16.18
C GLN A 125 -16.67 -3.90 17.51
N GLN A 126 -17.46 -4.44 18.44
CA GLN A 126 -17.71 -3.79 19.74
C GLN A 126 -16.97 -4.43 20.91
N THR A 127 -16.53 -5.69 20.81
CA THR A 127 -15.88 -6.35 21.94
C THR A 127 -14.36 -6.08 21.94
N PRO A 128 -13.79 -5.62 23.06
CA PRO A 128 -12.34 -5.46 23.18
C PRO A 128 -11.58 -6.74 22.85
N PHE A 129 -12.11 -7.91 23.20
CA PHE A 129 -11.47 -9.19 22.97
C PHE A 129 -11.35 -9.54 21.49
N THR A 130 -12.42 -9.37 20.69
CA THR A 130 -12.35 -9.61 19.24
C THR A 130 -11.33 -8.67 18.60
N LEU A 131 -11.30 -7.41 19.02
CA LEU A 131 -10.33 -6.42 18.56
C LEU A 131 -8.89 -6.77 18.95
N MET A 132 -8.67 -7.29 20.16
CA MET A 132 -7.36 -7.78 20.58
C MET A 132 -6.91 -8.94 19.69
N PHE A 133 -7.77 -9.91 19.42
CA PHE A 133 -7.45 -11.02 18.50
C PHE A 133 -7.26 -10.58 17.05
N MET A 134 -7.81 -9.42 16.65
CA MET A 134 -7.63 -8.84 15.33
C MET A 134 -6.30 -8.06 15.23
N LEU A 135 -6.11 -7.05 16.09
CA LEU A 135 -5.04 -6.05 15.96
C LEU A 135 -3.73 -6.49 16.64
N ALA A 136 -3.78 -7.29 17.71
CA ALA A 136 -2.56 -7.71 18.40
C ALA A 136 -1.64 -8.57 17.50
N PRO A 137 -2.14 -9.55 16.73
CA PRO A 137 -1.28 -10.28 15.79
C PRO A 137 -0.62 -9.36 14.75
N MET A 138 -1.32 -8.33 14.28
CA MET A 138 -0.78 -7.36 13.32
C MET A 138 0.39 -6.57 13.93
N SER A 139 0.30 -6.22 15.22
CA SER A 139 1.38 -5.54 15.95
C SER A 139 2.59 -6.41 16.26
N TYR A 140 2.44 -7.75 16.23
CA TYR A 140 3.54 -8.68 16.48
C TYR A 140 4.50 -8.83 15.28
N GLY A 141 4.07 -8.42 14.08
CA GLY A 141 4.87 -8.52 12.86
C GLY A 141 6.20 -7.76 12.98
N SER A 142 7.28 -8.32 12.43
CA SER A 142 8.61 -7.68 12.48
C SER A 142 8.67 -6.33 11.75
N LYS A 143 7.78 -6.13 10.79
CA LYS A 143 7.61 -4.91 9.99
C LYS A 143 6.29 -4.20 10.30
N ALA A 144 5.68 -4.50 11.45
CA ALA A 144 4.41 -3.91 11.83
C ALA A 144 4.55 -2.40 12.01
N ASP A 145 3.71 -1.65 11.29
CA ASP A 145 3.59 -0.21 11.52
C ASP A 145 2.66 0.03 12.71
N MET A 146 3.25 0.21 13.89
CA MET A 146 2.51 0.46 15.13
C MET A 146 1.64 1.69 15.08
N SER A 147 2.01 2.67 14.27
CA SER A 147 1.27 3.92 14.18
C SER A 147 -0.05 3.71 13.41
N LEU A 148 -0.03 2.90 12.34
CA LEU A 148 -1.23 2.45 11.64
C LEU A 148 -2.09 1.54 12.52
N VAL A 149 -1.49 0.58 13.25
CA VAL A 149 -2.25 -0.30 14.17
C VAL A 149 -2.92 0.49 15.28
N LYS A 150 -2.23 1.48 15.87
CA LYS A 150 -2.82 2.38 16.88
C LYS A 150 -3.95 3.21 16.30
N THR A 151 -3.81 3.69 15.07
CA THR A 151 -4.86 4.45 14.39
C THR A 151 -6.08 3.55 14.13
N LEU A 152 -5.90 2.30 13.70
CA LEU A 152 -6.98 1.31 13.62
C LEU A 152 -7.66 1.09 14.97
N ALA A 153 -6.89 0.92 16.05
CA ALA A 153 -7.44 0.80 17.39
C ALA A 153 -8.22 2.07 17.81
N ALA A 154 -7.77 3.25 17.40
CA ALA A 154 -8.48 4.51 17.67
C ALA A 154 -9.87 4.55 17.01
N PHE A 155 -10.02 4.05 15.77
CA PHE A 155 -11.33 3.91 15.12
C PHE A 155 -12.30 3.00 15.89
N THR A 156 -11.80 2.10 16.75
CA THR A 156 -12.64 1.27 17.62
C THR A 156 -13.09 2.00 18.89
N VAL A 157 -12.23 2.88 19.41
CA VAL A 157 -12.36 3.49 20.75
C VAL A 157 -13.15 4.80 20.69
N TYR A 158 -12.92 5.62 19.66
CA TYR A 158 -13.46 6.98 19.56
C TYR A 158 -14.68 7.03 18.64
N GLU A 159 -15.83 7.37 19.21
CA GLU A 159 -17.10 7.52 18.46
C GLU A 159 -17.04 8.60 17.39
N GLU A 160 -16.25 9.66 17.60
CA GLU A 160 -16.01 10.72 16.61
C GLU A 160 -15.42 10.14 15.32
N LEU A 161 -14.42 9.26 15.44
CA LEU A 161 -13.79 8.58 14.30
C LEU A 161 -14.74 7.56 13.64
N LYS A 162 -15.66 6.97 14.40
CA LYS A 162 -16.72 6.11 13.85
C LYS A 162 -17.81 6.90 13.15
N ALA A 163 -17.96 8.19 13.39
CA ALA A 163 -18.94 9.04 12.73
C ALA A 163 -18.44 9.59 11.38
N VAL A 164 -17.12 9.58 11.15
CA VAL A 164 -16.52 10.06 9.89
C VAL A 164 -17.06 9.27 8.69
N GLU A 165 -17.45 9.98 7.63
CA GLU A 165 -17.92 9.37 6.39
C GLU A 165 -16.76 8.64 5.68
N LEU A 166 -17.04 7.42 5.20
CA LEU A 166 -16.05 6.63 4.47
C LEU A 166 -16.15 6.91 2.96
N PRO A 167 -15.02 7.17 2.28
CA PRO A 167 -14.99 7.28 0.84
C PRO A 167 -15.50 6.02 0.13
N ALA A 168 -16.17 6.20 -1.00
CA ALA A 168 -16.83 5.12 -1.72
C ALA A 168 -15.90 4.33 -2.67
N TRP A 169 -14.58 4.43 -2.56
CA TRP A 169 -13.64 3.80 -3.50
C TRP A 169 -13.14 2.44 -3.00
N VAL A 170 -12.85 1.55 -3.96
CA VAL A 170 -12.36 0.18 -3.70
C VAL A 170 -10.87 0.15 -3.34
N GLU A 171 -10.07 1.02 -3.96
CA GLU A 171 -8.63 1.08 -3.77
C GLU A 171 -8.08 2.44 -4.21
N TYR A 172 -6.86 2.74 -3.75
CA TYR A 172 -6.09 3.92 -4.11
C TYR A 172 -4.70 3.50 -4.53
N ARG A 173 -4.22 4.06 -5.66
CA ARG A 173 -2.91 3.73 -6.23
C ARG A 173 -2.03 4.97 -6.29
N ASP A 174 -0.77 4.77 -5.96
CA ASP A 174 0.27 5.81 -5.98
C ASP A 174 -0.20 7.07 -5.25
N PHE A 175 -0.75 6.86 -4.04
CA PHE A 175 -1.30 7.91 -3.22
C PHE A 175 -0.20 8.87 -2.78
N GLN A 176 -0.38 10.15 -3.05
CA GLN A 176 0.48 11.23 -2.59
C GLN A 176 -0.38 12.34 -1.98
N PRO A 177 -0.06 12.82 -0.77
CA PRO A 177 -0.86 13.84 -0.11
C PRO A 177 -0.89 15.13 -0.93
N ASN A 178 -2.06 15.74 -1.07
CA ASN A 178 -2.26 16.99 -1.80
C ASN A 178 -1.76 16.97 -3.26
N GLN A 179 -1.72 15.79 -3.89
CA GLN A 179 -1.35 15.66 -5.30
C GLN A 179 -2.41 16.31 -6.20
N VAL A 180 -1.95 17.12 -7.15
CA VAL A 180 -2.78 17.75 -8.18
C VAL A 180 -2.18 17.45 -9.56
N PRO A 181 -3.00 17.38 -10.62
CA PRO A 181 -2.48 17.25 -11.98
C PRO A 181 -1.55 18.43 -12.29
N GLN A 182 -0.39 18.12 -12.86
CA GLN A 182 0.60 19.13 -13.25
C GLN A 182 0.54 19.37 -14.75
N LEU A 183 0.72 20.63 -15.16
CA LEU A 183 0.67 21.03 -16.56
C LEU A 183 1.69 20.25 -17.41
N ASP A 184 2.93 20.12 -16.92
CA ASP A 184 4.01 19.45 -17.65
C ASP A 184 3.70 17.96 -17.87
N ASN A 185 3.17 17.28 -16.84
CA ASN A 185 2.77 15.88 -16.95
C ASN A 185 1.63 15.70 -17.96
N LEU A 186 0.64 16.60 -17.97
CA LEU A 186 -0.43 16.58 -18.96
C LEU A 186 0.11 16.79 -20.38
N ILE A 187 1.02 17.75 -20.59
CA ILE A 187 1.65 17.97 -21.90
C ILE A 187 2.42 16.73 -22.36
N GLN A 188 3.14 16.05 -21.47
CA GLN A 188 3.84 14.79 -21.77
C GLN A 188 2.87 13.68 -22.16
N VAL A 189 1.75 13.52 -21.44
CA VAL A 189 0.71 12.51 -21.74
C VAL A 189 0.01 12.83 -23.06
N LEU A 190 -0.21 14.11 -23.39
CA LEU A 190 -0.84 14.53 -24.64
C LEU A 190 0.10 14.46 -25.85
N GLY A 191 1.41 14.55 -25.64
CA GLY A 191 2.44 14.60 -26.69
C GLY A 191 2.32 13.50 -27.77
N PRO A 192 2.12 12.22 -27.41
CA PRO A 192 1.95 11.13 -28.36
C PRO A 192 0.71 11.24 -29.27
N PHE A 193 -0.29 12.05 -28.89
CA PHE A 193 -1.56 12.19 -29.61
C PHE A 193 -1.58 13.36 -30.58
N LYS A 194 -0.43 14.02 -30.80
CA LYS A 194 -0.31 15.11 -31.79
C LYS A 194 -0.57 14.58 -33.20
N THR A 195 -1.32 15.34 -33.98
CA THR A 195 -1.57 15.01 -35.38
C THR A 195 -0.29 15.20 -36.20
N PRO A 196 0.18 14.18 -36.94
CA PRO A 196 1.38 14.32 -37.76
C PRO A 196 1.14 15.37 -38.86
N ALA A 197 2.21 16.04 -39.26
CA ALA A 197 2.17 16.94 -40.41
C ALA A 197 1.60 16.18 -41.63
N PRO A 198 0.71 16.80 -42.43
CA PRO A 198 0.21 16.19 -43.65
C PRO A 198 1.38 15.72 -44.52
N LYS A 199 1.32 14.47 -44.97
CA LYS A 199 2.27 13.99 -45.98
C LYS A 199 1.94 14.72 -47.27
N ASP A 200 2.89 15.51 -47.76
CA ASP A 200 2.77 16.13 -49.08
C ASP A 200 2.99 15.02 -50.12
N ASP A 201 2.22 15.01 -51.22
CA ASP A 201 2.33 13.99 -52.28
C ASP A 201 3.75 13.96 -52.90
N GLY A 202 4.55 15.01 -52.67
CA GLY A 202 5.95 15.12 -53.04
C GLY A 202 6.96 14.50 -52.06
N ASP A 203 6.53 13.83 -50.98
CA ASP A 203 7.43 13.21 -50.00
C ASP A 203 8.36 12.15 -50.61
N GLU A 204 7.89 11.43 -51.64
CA GLU A 204 8.67 10.48 -52.44
C GLU A 204 9.62 11.18 -53.44
N LEU A 205 9.27 12.41 -53.86
CA LEU A 205 10.07 13.26 -54.77
C LEU A 205 11.08 14.15 -54.04
N LYS A 206 11.24 14.01 -52.71
CA LYS A 206 12.21 14.79 -51.91
C LYS A 206 13.65 14.72 -52.43
N SER A 207 14.02 13.63 -53.09
CA SER A 207 15.34 13.44 -53.73
C SER A 207 15.58 14.39 -54.90
N PHE A 208 14.52 14.91 -55.53
CA PHE A 208 14.57 15.83 -56.67
C PHE A 208 14.28 17.29 -56.27
N ALA A 209 14.05 17.57 -54.99
CA ALA A 209 13.71 18.91 -54.52
C ALA A 209 14.92 19.85 -54.47
N SER A 210 14.74 21.09 -54.93
CA SER A 210 15.74 22.15 -54.81
C SER A 210 16.04 22.48 -53.34
N ALA A 211 17.26 22.95 -53.04
CA ALA A 211 17.66 23.40 -51.70
C ALA A 211 16.69 24.44 -51.09
N LYS A 212 16.07 25.29 -51.93
CA LYS A 212 15.05 26.27 -51.51
C LYS A 212 13.72 25.60 -51.14
N GLN A 213 13.32 24.55 -51.84
CA GLN A 213 12.13 23.75 -51.53
C GLN A 213 12.32 22.95 -50.24
N LEU A 214 13.51 22.34 -50.06
CA LEU A 214 13.84 21.63 -48.82
C LEU A 214 13.82 22.55 -47.60
N ARG A 215 14.33 23.79 -47.70
CA ARG A 215 14.21 24.78 -46.61
C ARG A 215 12.75 25.10 -46.30
N ARG A 216 11.94 25.42 -47.31
CA ARG A 216 10.49 25.70 -47.13
C ARG A 216 9.74 24.55 -46.46
N MET A 217 10.01 23.30 -46.87
CA MET A 217 9.40 22.12 -46.24
C MET A 217 9.80 21.98 -44.77
N ARG A 218 11.07 22.25 -44.43
CA ARG A 218 11.53 22.25 -43.02
C ARG A 218 10.85 23.34 -42.20
N ASP A 219 10.73 24.55 -42.74
CA ASP A 219 10.09 25.68 -42.06
C ASP A 219 8.59 25.40 -41.84
N GLN A 220 7.90 24.81 -42.83
CA GLN A 220 6.51 24.38 -42.72
C GLN A 220 6.31 23.29 -41.67
N LYS A 221 7.19 22.29 -41.66
CA LYS A 221 7.17 21.23 -40.64
C LYS A 221 7.41 21.81 -39.25
N ALA A 222 8.41 22.68 -39.09
CA ALA A 222 8.68 23.35 -37.82
C ALA A 222 7.49 24.20 -37.34
N ALA A 223 6.82 24.92 -38.26
CA ALA A 223 5.62 25.67 -37.94
C ALA A 223 4.43 24.77 -37.54
N TRP A 224 4.30 23.59 -38.18
CA TRP A 224 3.30 22.59 -37.82
C TRP A 224 3.55 22.02 -36.42
N ASP A 225 4.78 21.56 -36.17
CA ASP A 225 5.19 21.00 -34.88
C ASP A 225 4.98 22.03 -33.76
N HIS A 226 5.38 23.29 -33.99
CA HIS A 226 5.15 24.39 -33.05
C HIS A 226 3.65 24.65 -32.79
N LYS A 227 2.80 24.55 -33.82
CA LYS A 227 1.35 24.69 -33.63
C LYS A 227 0.77 23.51 -32.83
N ALA A 228 1.19 22.28 -33.12
CA ALA A 228 0.77 21.10 -32.37
C ALA A 228 1.19 21.18 -30.89
N ASP A 229 2.39 21.68 -30.60
CA ASP A 229 2.85 21.94 -29.23
C ASP A 229 1.95 22.95 -28.50
N ASN A 230 1.59 24.05 -29.17
CA ASN A 230 0.70 25.06 -28.61
C ASN A 230 -0.72 24.52 -28.37
N ASP A 231 -1.24 23.72 -29.30
CA ASP A 231 -2.56 23.10 -29.16
C ASP A 231 -2.58 22.08 -28.01
N CYS A 232 -1.52 21.28 -27.84
CA CYS A 232 -1.35 20.42 -26.66
C CYS A 232 -1.31 21.21 -25.36
N ALA A 233 -0.54 22.30 -25.31
CA ALA A 233 -0.45 23.15 -24.11
C ALA A 233 -1.78 23.84 -23.80
N PHE A 234 -2.53 24.25 -24.82
CA PHE A 234 -3.88 24.78 -24.67
C PHE A 234 -4.83 23.73 -24.08
N LEU A 235 -4.86 22.52 -24.65
CA LEU A 235 -5.69 21.43 -24.14
C LEU A 235 -5.32 21.06 -22.70
N ALA A 236 -4.03 20.96 -22.38
CA ALA A 236 -3.56 20.68 -21.03
C ALA A 236 -4.04 21.74 -20.02
N LYS A 237 -3.92 23.03 -20.34
CA LYS A 237 -4.42 24.13 -19.51
C LYS A 237 -5.94 24.10 -19.36
N PHE A 238 -6.65 23.80 -20.45
CA PHE A 238 -8.10 23.71 -20.46
C PHE A 238 -8.61 22.58 -19.55
N LEU A 239 -7.96 21.41 -19.59
CA LEU A 239 -8.27 20.30 -18.69
C LEU A 239 -7.92 20.65 -17.24
N LEU A 240 -6.74 21.23 -17.02
CA LEU A 240 -6.27 21.63 -15.69
C LEU A 240 -7.24 22.60 -14.99
N ALA A 241 -7.85 23.53 -15.73
CA ALA A 241 -8.82 24.47 -15.20
C ALA A 241 -10.12 23.82 -14.69
N GLN A 242 -10.44 22.59 -15.13
CA GLN A 242 -11.60 21.83 -14.66
C GLN A 242 -11.34 21.06 -13.37
N TRP A 243 -10.08 21.02 -12.90
CA TRP A 243 -9.77 20.40 -11.62
C TRP A 243 -10.35 21.24 -10.47
N PRO A 244 -11.06 20.64 -9.48
CA PRO A 244 -11.29 19.22 -9.27
C PRO A 244 -12.65 18.75 -9.85
N CYS A 245 -12.61 17.78 -10.77
CA CYS A 245 -13.79 17.04 -11.21
C CYS A 245 -13.44 15.56 -11.38
N ILE A 246 -14.44 14.68 -11.36
CA ILE A 246 -14.22 13.23 -11.51
C ILE A 246 -13.72 12.90 -12.92
N GLU A 247 -14.35 13.49 -13.93
CA GLU A 247 -14.01 13.28 -15.34
C GLU A 247 -14.02 14.62 -16.09
N PRO A 248 -12.91 15.01 -16.75
CA PRO A 248 -12.85 16.24 -17.52
C PRO A 248 -13.54 16.09 -18.88
N GLY A 249 -14.17 17.17 -19.32
CA GLY A 249 -14.89 17.31 -20.58
C GLY A 249 -14.17 18.22 -21.58
N VAL A 250 -14.62 18.20 -22.84
CA VAL A 250 -14.07 19.02 -23.95
C VAL A 250 -15.15 19.66 -24.82
N THR A 251 -16.39 19.70 -24.33
CA THR A 251 -17.56 20.19 -25.09
C THR A 251 -17.43 21.65 -25.53
N ASP A 252 -16.65 22.45 -24.80
CA ASP A 252 -16.50 23.89 -25.04
C ASP A 252 -15.34 24.22 -26.00
N ILE A 253 -14.64 23.21 -26.53
CA ILE A 253 -13.54 23.43 -27.49
C ILE A 253 -14.13 23.64 -28.89
N SER A 254 -14.32 24.90 -29.27
CA SER A 254 -14.86 25.25 -30.60
C SER A 254 -13.83 25.22 -31.73
N LYS A 255 -12.54 25.06 -31.42
CA LYS A 255 -11.45 25.11 -32.42
C LYS A 255 -10.91 23.71 -32.70
N PRO A 256 -10.69 23.34 -33.97
CA PRO A 256 -9.99 22.09 -34.29
C PRO A 256 -8.54 22.20 -33.80
N LEU A 257 -8.14 21.25 -32.96
CA LEU A 257 -6.77 21.14 -32.43
C LEU A 257 -5.99 20.11 -33.26
N LEU A 258 -4.68 20.30 -33.38
CA LEU A 258 -3.77 19.31 -33.96
C LEU A 258 -3.43 18.18 -32.97
N VAL A 259 -4.46 17.67 -32.29
CA VAL A 259 -4.36 16.60 -31.29
C VAL A 259 -5.58 15.70 -31.46
N ASP A 260 -5.37 14.38 -31.42
CA ASP A 260 -6.45 13.41 -31.30
C ASP A 260 -7.06 13.50 -29.88
N ILE A 261 -8.11 14.30 -29.76
CA ILE A 261 -8.76 14.62 -28.48
C ILE A 261 -9.36 13.37 -27.85
N GLU A 262 -9.98 12.48 -28.63
CA GLU A 262 -10.68 11.31 -28.12
C GLU A 262 -9.69 10.30 -27.52
N ALA A 263 -8.64 9.97 -28.27
CA ALA A 263 -7.59 9.07 -27.79
C ALA A 263 -6.84 9.65 -26.58
N ALA A 264 -6.53 10.95 -26.62
CA ALA A 264 -5.88 11.66 -25.53
C ALA A 264 -6.74 11.64 -24.24
N LEU A 265 -8.04 11.93 -24.34
CA LEU A 265 -8.95 11.91 -23.21
C LEU A 265 -9.10 10.52 -22.60
N GLY A 266 -9.05 9.46 -23.42
CA GLY A 266 -9.08 8.09 -22.93
C GLY A 266 -7.98 7.83 -21.89
N VAL A 267 -6.75 8.29 -22.16
CA VAL A 267 -5.61 8.14 -21.23
C VAL A 267 -5.70 9.14 -20.07
N VAL A 268 -6.00 10.41 -20.36
CA VAL A 268 -6.06 11.44 -19.31
C VAL A 268 -7.13 11.11 -18.28
N ARG A 269 -8.31 10.65 -18.68
CA ARG A 269 -9.43 10.33 -17.76
C ARG A 269 -9.07 9.23 -16.76
N VAL A 270 -8.29 8.23 -17.17
CA VAL A 270 -7.84 7.16 -16.25
C VAL A 270 -6.99 7.73 -15.13
N GLU A 271 -5.98 8.53 -15.49
CA GLU A 271 -5.08 9.17 -14.52
C GLU A 271 -5.80 10.24 -13.69
N TRP A 272 -6.71 10.99 -14.31
CA TRP A 272 -7.54 11.99 -13.64
C TRP A 272 -8.40 11.38 -12.54
N LYS A 273 -9.02 10.24 -12.84
CA LYS A 273 -9.84 9.50 -11.87
C LYS A 273 -8.98 8.95 -10.74
N ARG A 274 -7.77 8.46 -11.02
CA ARG A 274 -6.79 8.05 -9.98
C ARG A 274 -6.48 9.21 -9.04
N LEU A 275 -6.13 10.38 -9.59
CA LEU A 275 -5.85 11.60 -8.82
C LEU A 275 -7.06 12.04 -8.00
N TYR A 276 -8.27 12.00 -8.57
CA TYR A 276 -9.49 12.42 -7.88
C TYR A 276 -9.77 11.51 -6.68
N ARG A 277 -9.65 10.19 -6.86
CA ARG A 277 -9.76 9.22 -5.75
C ARG A 277 -8.76 9.52 -4.64
N ASN A 278 -7.52 9.80 -5.00
CA ASN A 278 -6.47 10.13 -4.03
C ASN A 278 -6.77 11.45 -3.31
N LYS A 279 -7.29 12.45 -4.00
CA LYS A 279 -7.74 13.70 -3.37
C LYS A 279 -8.83 13.44 -2.34
N ASP A 280 -9.81 12.60 -2.69
CA ASP A 280 -10.92 12.24 -1.80
C ASP A 280 -10.43 11.50 -0.54
N LEU A 281 -9.51 10.54 -0.72
CA LEU A 281 -8.82 9.92 0.41
C LEU A 281 -8.08 10.94 1.27
N CYS A 282 -7.35 11.88 0.67
CA CYS A 282 -6.61 12.91 1.39
C CYS A 282 -7.54 13.79 2.24
N ALA A 283 -8.72 14.15 1.70
CA ALA A 283 -9.73 14.89 2.42
C ALA A 283 -10.28 14.08 3.61
N HIS A 284 -10.60 12.80 3.41
CA HIS A 284 -11.02 11.92 4.49
C HIS A 284 -9.95 11.81 5.60
N LEU A 285 -8.68 11.60 5.22
CA LEU A 285 -7.58 11.48 6.19
C LEU A 285 -7.28 12.78 6.95
N SER A 286 -7.72 13.95 6.46
CA SER A 286 -7.61 15.20 7.21
C SER A 286 -8.69 15.39 8.28
N THR A 287 -9.76 14.59 8.22
CA THR A 287 -10.84 14.58 9.22
C THR A 287 -10.63 13.56 10.34
N VAL A 288 -9.60 12.72 10.19
CA VAL A 288 -9.20 11.64 11.10
C VAL A 288 -7.95 12.07 11.85
#